data_AF-A0A916QVX7-F1
#
_entry.id   AF-A0A916QVX7-F1
#
_cell.length_a   1.000
_cell.length_b   1.000
_cell.length_c   1.000
_cell.angle_alpha   90.00
_cell.angle_beta   90.00
_cell.angle_gamma   90.00
#
_symmetry.space_group_name_H-M   'P 1'
#
loop_
_entity.id
_entity.type
_entity.pdbx_description
1 polymer ?
#
loop_
_entity_poly.entity_id
_entity_poly.type
_entity_poly.pdbx_seq_one_letter_code
_entity_poly.pdbx_strand_id
1 'polypeptide(L)'
;MMLVAGYSGVGKTAVVNEVHKPIVRQRGYFIKGKYDQFQRNIPFSAFVQALRDLMGQLLSENDAQLQQWKEQILAVVGENGQVIIEVIPELEKIIGSQPTVAELSGTAAQNRFNLLFQKFIQVFTTKDHPLVIF
;
A
#
# COMPACT_ATOMS: atom_id res chain seq x y z
N MET A 1 3.76 -17.20 2.73
CA MET A 1 4.84 -16.51 2.01
C MET A 1 5.28 -17.40 0.86
N MET A 2 5.27 -16.91 -0.38
CA MET A 2 5.73 -17.65 -1.57
C MET A 2 6.84 -16.83 -2.22
N LEU A 3 8.00 -17.46 -2.45
CA LEU A 3 9.19 -16.82 -3.03
C LEU A 3 9.44 -17.41 -4.42
N VAL A 4 9.57 -16.56 -5.44
CA VAL A 4 9.84 -16.98 -6.82
C VAL A 4 11.21 -16.43 -7.25
N ALA A 5 12.21 -17.31 -7.32
CA ALA A 5 13.58 -16.97 -7.72
C ALA A 5 13.90 -17.54 -9.12
N GLY A 6 14.77 -16.85 -9.87
CA GLY A 6 15.19 -17.27 -11.21
C GLY A 6 15.88 -16.14 -11.98
N TYR A 7 16.55 -16.47 -13.10
CA TYR A 7 17.29 -15.50 -13.92
C TYR A 7 16.39 -14.45 -14.59
N SER A 8 16.96 -13.30 -14.97
CA SER A 8 16.23 -12.25 -15.71
C SER A 8 15.65 -12.82 -17.01
N GLY A 9 14.42 -12.46 -17.37
CA GLY A 9 13.77 -12.94 -18.60
C GLY A 9 13.16 -14.35 -18.55
N VAL A 10 13.32 -15.13 -17.47
CA VAL A 10 12.81 -16.53 -17.39
C VAL A 10 11.28 -16.64 -17.20
N GLY A 11 10.53 -15.54 -17.32
CA GLY A 11 9.07 -15.57 -17.19
C GLY A 11 8.53 -15.53 -15.76
N LYS A 12 9.32 -15.13 -14.75
CA LYS A 12 8.83 -14.98 -13.34
C LYS A 12 7.58 -14.10 -13.23
N THR A 13 7.57 -12.99 -13.97
CA THR A 13 6.40 -12.10 -14.08
C THR A 13 5.20 -12.80 -14.72
N ALA A 14 5.43 -13.68 -15.71
CA ALA A 14 4.37 -14.43 -16.38
C ALA A 14 3.76 -15.50 -15.47
N VAL A 15 4.56 -16.18 -14.64
CA VAL A 15 4.08 -17.14 -13.64
C VAL A 15 3.23 -16.45 -12.57
N VAL A 16 3.67 -15.31 -12.05
CA VAL A 16 2.89 -14.50 -11.10
C VAL A 16 1.59 -14.01 -11.73
N ASN A 17 1.64 -13.59 -12.99
CA ASN A 17 0.47 -13.20 -13.77
C ASN A 17 -0.47 -14.37 -14.13
N GLU A 18 -0.05 -15.64 -14.00
CA GLU A 18 -0.94 -16.80 -14.16
C GLU A 18 -1.69 -17.13 -12.86
N VAL A 19 -1.11 -16.84 -11.68
CA VAL A 19 -1.80 -16.90 -10.37
C VAL A 19 -2.82 -15.75 -10.20
N HIS A 20 -2.84 -14.79 -11.12
CA HIS A 20 -3.77 -13.65 -11.20
C HIS A 20 -5.24 -14.07 -11.38
N LYS A 21 -5.50 -15.12 -12.18
CA LYS A 21 -6.85 -15.46 -12.64
C LYS A 21 -7.80 -15.89 -11.50
N PRO A 22 -7.37 -16.62 -10.45
CA PRO A 22 -8.23 -16.96 -9.30
C PRO A 22 -8.42 -15.82 -8.28
N ILE A 23 -7.44 -14.93 -8.11
CA ILE A 23 -7.45 -13.89 -7.06
C ILE A 23 -8.37 -12.71 -7.44
N VAL A 24 -8.31 -12.28 -8.71
CA VAL A 24 -9.25 -11.28 -9.25
C VAL A 24 -10.69 -11.82 -9.24
N ARG A 25 -10.86 -13.15 -9.39
CA ARG A 25 -12.16 -13.83 -9.26
C ARG A 25 -12.76 -13.77 -7.85
N GLN A 26 -11.98 -13.43 -6.83
CA GLN A 26 -12.40 -13.32 -5.43
C GLN A 26 -12.42 -11.88 -4.88
N ARG A 27 -12.37 -10.84 -5.74
CA ARG A 27 -12.31 -9.41 -5.33
C ARG A 27 -11.07 -9.02 -4.50
N GLY A 28 -9.94 -9.71 -4.69
CA GLY A 28 -8.66 -9.33 -4.08
C GLY A 28 -7.99 -8.15 -4.82
N TYR A 29 -7.37 -7.22 -4.09
CA TYR A 29 -6.55 -6.15 -4.69
C TYR A 29 -5.16 -6.67 -5.06
N PHE A 30 -4.71 -6.34 -6.27
CA PHE A 30 -3.40 -6.74 -6.77
C PHE A 30 -2.51 -5.53 -6.94
N ILE A 31 -1.39 -5.48 -6.23
CA ILE A 31 -0.46 -4.34 -6.27
C ILE A 31 0.95 -4.83 -6.59
N LYS A 32 1.68 -4.07 -7.41
CA LYS A 32 3.01 -4.44 -7.87
C LYS A 32 3.99 -3.36 -7.46
N GLY A 33 5.02 -3.73 -6.71
CA GLY A 33 6.09 -2.84 -6.26
C GLY A 33 7.40 -3.25 -6.92
N LYS A 34 7.76 -2.58 -8.03
CA LYS A 34 9.04 -2.84 -8.67
C LYS A 34 10.15 -2.14 -7.88
N TYR A 35 11.09 -2.91 -7.33
CA TYR A 35 12.33 -2.34 -6.78
C TYR A 35 13.16 -1.76 -7.93
N ASP A 36 13.21 -0.43 -8.03
CA ASP A 36 14.09 0.24 -8.98
C ASP A 36 15.49 0.37 -8.38
N GLN A 37 16.46 -0.30 -9.01
CA GLN A 37 17.86 -0.32 -8.59
C GLN A 37 18.52 1.07 -8.56
N PHE A 38 17.88 2.09 -9.15
CA PHE A 38 18.35 3.47 -9.17
C PHE A 38 17.79 4.34 -8.01
N GLN A 39 16.85 3.83 -7.19
CA GLN A 39 16.26 4.55 -6.05
C GLN A 39 16.78 4.06 -4.68
N ARG A 40 18.08 3.74 -4.58
CA ARG A 40 18.70 3.10 -3.39
C ARG A 40 18.61 3.87 -2.07
N ASN A 41 18.24 5.16 -2.09
CA ASN A 41 18.28 6.04 -0.92
C ASN A 41 16.91 6.30 -0.27
N ILE A 42 15.82 5.70 -0.75
CA ILE A 42 14.49 5.88 -0.16
C ILE A 42 14.01 4.55 0.40
N PRO A 43 14.09 4.35 1.73
CA PRO A 43 13.48 3.20 2.40
C PRO A 43 12.01 3.08 1.97
N PHE A 44 11.56 1.86 1.68
CA PHE A 44 10.18 1.54 1.31
C PHE A 44 9.67 2.07 -0.04
N SER A 45 10.50 2.64 -0.92
CA SER A 45 10.07 3.20 -2.22
C SER A 45 9.19 2.25 -3.06
N ALA A 46 9.57 0.98 -3.15
CA ALA A 46 8.80 -0.03 -3.87
C ALA A 46 7.41 -0.29 -3.24
N PHE A 47 7.31 -0.24 -1.91
CA PHE A 47 6.03 -0.36 -1.20
C PHE A 47 5.16 0.87 -1.39
N VAL A 48 5.76 2.07 -1.32
CA VAL A 48 5.06 3.33 -1.58
C VAL A 48 4.46 3.32 -2.99
N GLN A 49 5.24 2.94 -4.00
CA GLN A 49 4.76 2.84 -5.37
C GLN A 49 3.59 1.86 -5.50
N ALA A 50 3.71 0.66 -4.93
CA ALA A 50 2.64 -0.33 -4.97
C ALA A 50 1.36 0.17 -4.26
N LEU A 51 1.50 0.89 -3.15
CA LEU A 51 0.37 1.46 -2.42
C LEU A 51 -0.26 2.64 -3.17
N ARG A 52 0.50 3.41 -3.96
CA ARG A 52 -0.10 4.44 -4.84
C ARG A 52 -1.00 3.81 -5.89
N ASP A 53 -0.56 2.72 -6.51
CA ASP A 53 -1.40 1.96 -7.45
C ASP A 53 -2.65 1.42 -6.74
N LEU A 54 -2.53 0.97 -5.48
CA LEU A 54 -3.68 0.58 -4.66
C LEU A 54 -4.67 1.72 -4.47
N MET A 55 -4.20 2.93 -4.13
CA MET A 55 -5.09 4.09 -3.94
C MET A 55 -5.89 4.38 -5.23
N GLY A 56 -5.25 4.25 -6.39
CA GLY A 56 -5.93 4.36 -7.69
C GLY A 56 -7.03 3.32 -7.88
N GLN A 57 -6.78 2.06 -7.48
CA GLN A 57 -7.79 1.00 -7.53
C GLN A 57 -8.95 1.30 -6.57
N LEU A 58 -8.68 1.70 -5.34
CA LEU A 58 -9.71 2.05 -4.36
C LEU A 58 -10.61 3.19 -4.85
N LEU A 59 -10.02 4.23 -5.45
CA LEU A 59 -10.76 5.36 -6.03
C LEU A 59 -11.63 4.97 -7.23
N SER A 60 -11.42 3.80 -7.82
CA SER A 60 -12.25 3.27 -8.92
C SER A 60 -13.39 2.36 -8.46
N GLU A 61 -13.44 2.03 -7.16
CA GLU A 61 -14.55 1.28 -6.56
C GLU A 61 -15.83 2.13 -6.49
N ASN A 62 -16.96 1.47 -6.22
CA ASN A 62 -18.19 2.21 -5.94
C ASN A 62 -18.13 2.95 -4.59
N ASP A 63 -19.02 3.94 -4.44
CA ASP A 63 -19.06 4.83 -3.27
C ASP A 63 -19.18 4.08 -1.94
N ALA A 64 -19.94 2.97 -1.90
CA ALA A 64 -20.12 2.18 -0.68
C ALA A 64 -18.82 1.49 -0.24
N GLN A 65 -18.09 0.87 -1.18
CA GLN A 65 -16.80 0.24 -0.91
C GLN A 65 -15.74 1.29 -0.57
N LEU A 66 -15.71 2.41 -1.30
CA LEU A 66 -14.78 3.50 -1.03
C LEU A 66 -15.00 4.09 0.37
N GLN A 67 -16.26 4.26 0.78
CA GLN A 67 -16.61 4.73 2.12
C GLN A 67 -16.18 3.73 3.21
N GLN A 68 -16.36 2.42 2.99
CA GLN A 68 -15.88 1.39 3.90
C GLN A 68 -14.35 1.45 4.06
N TRP A 69 -13.61 1.58 2.96
CA TRP A 69 -12.16 1.73 3.00
C TRP A 69 -11.73 2.99 3.74
N LYS A 70 -12.40 4.11 3.47
CA LYS A 70 -12.15 5.38 4.17
C LYS A 70 -12.28 5.21 5.69
N GLU A 71 -13.36 4.58 6.16
CA GLU A 71 -13.59 4.35 7.58
C GLU A 71 -12.53 3.44 8.21
N GLN A 72 -12.18 2.34 7.54
CA GLN A 72 -11.15 1.42 8.01
C GLN A 72 -9.76 2.08 8.09
N ILE A 73 -9.40 2.85 7.06
CA ILE A 73 -8.12 3.56 7.04
C ILE A 73 -8.09 4.61 8.15
N LEU A 74 -9.12 5.46 8.27
CA LEU A 74 -9.21 6.49 9.31
C LEU A 74 -9.12 5.90 10.72
N ALA A 75 -9.79 4.76 10.97
CA ALA A 75 -9.74 4.07 12.25
C ALA A 75 -8.31 3.62 12.63
N VAL A 76 -7.47 3.29 11.63
CA VAL A 76 -6.11 2.80 11.85
C VAL A 76 -5.08 3.93 11.90
N VAL A 77 -5.19 4.93 11.01
CA VAL A 77 -4.21 6.02 10.97
C VAL A 77 -4.46 7.08 12.05
N GLY A 78 -5.72 7.24 12.47
CA GLY A 78 -6.13 8.24 13.45
C GLY A 78 -5.62 9.64 13.09
N GLU A 79 -5.19 10.39 14.11
CA GLU A 79 -4.66 11.77 13.94
C GLU A 79 -3.32 11.83 13.20
N ASN A 80 -2.68 10.68 12.94
CA ASN A 80 -1.39 10.63 12.25
C ASN A 80 -1.54 10.44 10.73
N GLY A 81 -2.74 10.51 10.17
CA GLY A 81 -2.98 10.27 8.73
C GLY A 81 -2.09 11.10 7.81
N GLN A 82 -1.76 12.34 8.21
CA GLN A 82 -0.89 13.22 7.45
C GLN A 82 0.52 12.65 7.22
N VAL A 83 1.05 11.84 8.17
CA VAL A 83 2.35 11.16 8.00
C VAL A 83 2.35 10.20 6.80
N ILE A 84 1.20 9.58 6.50
CA ILE A 84 1.08 8.68 5.34
C ILE A 84 0.84 9.48 4.06
N ILE A 85 0.05 10.56 4.13
CA ILE A 85 -0.21 11.45 2.98
C ILE A 85 1.08 12.06 2.43
N GLU A 86 2.03 12.42 3.29
CA GLU A 86 3.35 12.95 2.86
C GLU A 86 4.11 11.98 1.92
N VAL A 87 3.85 10.69 2.03
CA VAL A 87 4.50 9.63 1.23
C VAL A 87 3.59 9.13 0.11
N ILE A 88 2.28 9.04 0.37
CA ILE A 88 1.23 8.60 -0.57
C ILE A 88 0.17 9.71 -0.67
N PRO A 89 0.40 10.78 -1.47
CA PRO A 89 -0.50 11.92 -1.57
C PRO A 89 -1.90 11.55 -2.07
N GLU A 90 -2.02 10.50 -2.88
CA GLU A 90 -3.29 10.00 -3.41
C GLU A 90 -4.26 9.57 -2.30
N LEU A 91 -3.74 9.20 -1.12
CA LEU A 91 -4.56 8.82 0.03
C LEU A 91 -5.47 9.97 0.49
N GLU A 92 -5.04 11.23 0.35
CA GLU A 92 -5.85 12.40 0.71
C GLU A 92 -7.20 12.42 -0.02
N LYS A 93 -7.25 11.91 -1.26
CA LYS A 93 -8.50 11.83 -2.03
C LYS A 93 -9.50 10.83 -1.45
N ILE A 94 -9.04 9.89 -0.64
CA ILE A 94 -9.86 8.84 -0.01
C ILE A 94 -10.30 9.29 1.39
N ILE A 95 -9.33 9.68 2.23
CA ILE A 95 -9.61 9.98 3.65
C ILE A 95 -9.86 11.47 3.93
N GLY A 96 -9.63 12.34 2.95
CA GLY A 96 -9.67 13.79 3.10
C GLY A 96 -8.40 14.35 3.75
N SER A 97 -8.27 15.68 3.74
CA SER A 97 -7.16 16.38 4.40
C SER A 97 -7.10 16.04 5.89
N GLN A 98 -5.90 15.84 6.40
CA GLN A 98 -5.65 15.42 7.78
C GLN A 98 -5.01 16.56 8.59
N PRO A 99 -5.18 16.57 9.93
CA PRO A 99 -4.53 17.57 10.77
C PRO A 99 -3.01 17.47 10.66
N THR A 100 -2.34 18.62 10.81
CA THR A 100 -0.88 18.66 10.88
C THR A 100 -0.39 17.90 12.12
N VAL A 101 0.61 17.07 11.92
CA VAL A 101 1.19 16.25 12.99
C VAL A 101 2.37 16.97 13.59
N ALA A 102 2.62 16.77 14.89
CA ALA A 102 3.81 17.29 15.52
C ALA A 102 5.07 16.86 14.75
N GLU A 103 5.95 17.82 14.44
CA GLU A 103 7.23 17.53 13.83
C GLU A 103 8.09 16.75 14.82
N LEU A 104 8.42 15.52 14.44
CA LEU A 104 9.42 14.71 15.13
C LEU A 104 10.68 14.72 14.25
N SER A 105 11.85 14.69 14.87
CA SER A 105 13.13 14.63 14.16
C SER A 105 13.83 13.29 14.37
N GLY A 106 14.70 12.95 13.42
CA GLY A 106 15.57 11.77 13.50
C GLY A 106 14.82 10.45 13.71
N THR A 107 15.26 9.68 14.69
CA THR A 107 14.76 8.32 14.97
C THR A 107 13.30 8.28 15.43
N ALA A 108 12.83 9.33 16.12
CA ALA A 108 11.44 9.41 16.58
C ALA A 108 10.46 9.51 15.40
N ALA A 109 10.80 10.31 14.38
CA ALA A 109 10.02 10.43 13.16
C ALA A 109 9.96 9.11 12.39
N GLN A 110 11.11 8.45 12.23
CA GLN A 110 11.22 7.16 11.55
C GLN A 110 10.42 6.06 12.27
N ASN A 111 10.48 6.00 13.60
CA ASN A 111 9.75 4.99 14.37
C ASN A 111 8.23 5.20 14.28
N ARG A 112 7.76 6.46 14.34
CA ARG A 112 6.36 6.79 14.12
C ARG A 112 5.92 6.36 12.72
N PHE A 113 6.69 6.71 11.69
CA PHE A 113 6.40 6.31 10.32
C PHE A 113 6.34 4.79 10.19
N ASN A 114 7.36 4.05 10.63
CA ASN A 114 7.43 2.60 10.48
C ASN A 114 6.23 1.89 11.16
N LEU A 115 5.89 2.30 12.39
CA LEU A 115 4.76 1.73 13.12
C LEU A 115 3.43 2.02 12.42
N LEU A 116 3.24 3.26 11.98
CA LEU A 116 2.01 3.68 11.31
C LEU A 116 1.88 3.03 9.93
N PHE A 117 2.96 2.97 9.17
CA PHE A 117 3.00 2.35 7.85
C PHE A 117 2.69 0.86 7.91
N GLN A 118 3.22 0.15 8.93
CA GLN A 118 2.86 -1.24 9.18
C GLN A 118 1.35 -1.41 9.47
N LYS A 119 0.80 -0.58 10.36
CA LYS A 119 -0.64 -0.59 10.67
C LYS A 119 -1.49 -0.29 9.43
N PHE A 120 -1.09 0.71 8.64
CA PHE A 120 -1.75 1.08 7.40
C PHE A 120 -1.79 -0.08 6.40
N ILE A 121 -0.67 -0.78 6.19
CA ILE A 121 -0.65 -1.97 5.31
C ILE A 121 -1.61 -3.05 5.81
N GLN A 122 -1.70 -3.24 7.13
CA GLN A 122 -2.58 -4.27 7.72
C GLN A 122 -4.06 -4.08 7.39
N VAL A 123 -4.50 -2.85 7.09
CA VAL A 123 -5.86 -2.56 6.62
C VAL A 123 -6.19 -3.38 5.37
N PHE A 124 -5.21 -3.57 4.50
CA PHE A 124 -5.38 -4.26 3.22
C PHE A 124 -4.98 -5.73 3.25
N THR A 125 -4.53 -6.27 4.39
CA THR A 125 -4.10 -7.67 4.50
C THR A 125 -5.17 -8.54 5.19
N THR A 126 -6.44 -8.33 4.85
CA THR A 126 -7.55 -9.12 5.41
C THR A 126 -7.75 -10.40 4.62
N LYS A 127 -8.43 -11.40 5.21
CA LYS A 127 -8.76 -12.64 4.49
C LYS A 127 -9.69 -12.39 3.29
N ASP A 128 -10.55 -11.38 3.40
CA ASP A 128 -11.51 -11.01 2.36
C ASP A 128 -10.85 -10.22 1.22
N HIS A 129 -9.74 -9.53 1.49
CA HIS A 129 -8.94 -8.81 0.51
C HIS A 129 -7.46 -9.14 0.68
N PRO A 130 -6.98 -10.29 0.17
CA PRO A 130 -5.57 -10.67 0.32
C PRO A 130 -4.67 -9.74 -0.51
N LEU A 131 -3.74 -9.05 0.16
CA LEU A 131 -2.72 -8.23 -0.50
C LEU A 131 -1.58 -9.10 -1.03
N VAL A 132 -1.34 -9.05 -2.34
CA VAL A 132 -0.14 -9.60 -2.97
C VAL A 132 0.75 -8.45 -3.41
N ILE A 133 2.00 -8.45 -2.97
CA ILE A 133 3.04 -7.48 -3.37
C ILE A 133 4.12 -8.24 -4.14
N PHE A 134 4.44 -7.79 -5.35
CA PHE A 134 5.50 -8.35 -6.21
C PHE A 134 6.45 -7.29 -6.73
#